data_AF-A0A1H9HKT9-F1
#
_entry.id   AF-A0A1H9HKT9-F1
#
_cell.length_a   1.000
_cell.length_b   1.000
_cell.length_c   1.000
_cell.angle_alpha   90.00
_cell.angle_beta   90.00
_cell.angle_gamma   90.00
#
_symmetry.space_group_name_H-M   'P 1'
#
loop_
_entity.id
_entity.type
_entity.pdbx_description
1 polymer ?
#
loop_
_entity_poly.entity_id
_entity_poly.type
_entity_poly.pdbx_seq_one_letter_code
_entity_poly.pdbx_strand_id
1 'polypeptide(L)'
;LIRYTEAGYLPVDNNAAERAIRPFVIGRKNWLFSDTPKGATASAHLYSLVETAKANGQEPYAWLRHVLERLPTAQGAEDYEALLPWNCTLTAAL
;
A
#
# COMPACT_ATOMS: atom_id res chain seq x y z
N LEU A 1 18.98 -9.19 3.81
CA LEU A 1 19.26 -8.05 4.71
C LEU A 1 20.70 -7.54 4.48
N ILE A 2 21.05 -7.13 3.25
CA ILE A 2 22.42 -6.62 2.93
C ILE A 2 22.40 -5.25 2.23
N ARG A 3 21.22 -4.79 1.77
CA ARG A 3 21.04 -3.52 1.03
C ARG A 3 21.47 -2.27 1.82
N TYR A 4 21.46 -2.31 3.15
CA TYR A 4 21.93 -1.18 3.97
C TYR A 4 23.44 -0.88 3.78
N THR A 5 24.21 -1.87 3.29
CA THR A 5 25.64 -1.66 2.94
C THR A 5 25.82 -0.85 1.66
N GLU A 6 24.79 -0.78 0.81
CA GLU A 6 24.80 -0.06 -0.46
C GLU A 6 24.33 1.39 -0.29
N ALA A 7 23.52 1.69 0.75
CA ALA A 7 22.99 3.02 1.00
C ALA A 7 22.82 3.30 2.50
N GLY A 8 23.60 4.25 3.02
CA GLY A 8 23.68 4.54 4.46
C GLY A 8 22.43 5.15 5.09
N TYR A 9 21.45 5.60 4.30
CA TYR A 9 20.15 6.07 4.80
C TYR A 9 19.16 4.93 5.08
N LEU A 10 19.48 3.69 4.66
CA LEU A 10 18.64 2.53 4.91
C LEU A 10 18.91 1.97 6.31
N PRO A 11 17.87 1.63 7.09
CA PRO A 11 18.06 0.97 8.37
C PRO A 11 18.68 -0.41 8.17
N VAL A 12 19.47 -0.84 9.16
CA VAL A 12 20.10 -2.17 9.17
C VAL A 12 19.05 -3.28 9.30
N ASP A 13 17.93 -2.99 9.96
CA ASP A 13 16.83 -3.91 10.21
C ASP A 13 15.63 -3.69 9.28
N ASN A 14 14.78 -4.71 9.17
CA ASN A 14 13.56 -4.70 8.37
C ASN A 14 12.29 -4.57 9.24
N ASN A 15 12.42 -4.11 10.49
CA ASN A 15 11.32 -4.18 11.46
C ASN A 15 10.10 -3.37 11.02
N ALA A 16 10.27 -2.32 10.23
CA ALA A 16 9.16 -1.54 9.68
C ALA A 16 8.30 -2.39 8.73
N ALA A 17 8.92 -3.06 7.75
CA ALA A 17 8.18 -3.90 6.80
C ALA A 17 7.59 -5.14 7.49
N GLU A 18 8.33 -5.76 8.42
CA GLU A 18 7.82 -6.90 9.19
C GLU A 18 6.60 -6.55 10.05
N ARG A 19 6.58 -5.34 10.63
CA ARG A 19 5.39 -4.83 11.35
C ARG A 19 4.24 -4.57 10.38
N ALA A 20 4.49 -3.98 9.22
CA ALA A 20 3.46 -3.68 8.22
C ALA A 20 2.80 -4.96 7.65
N ILE A 21 3.56 -6.04 7.44
CA ILE A 21 3.02 -7.31 6.90
C ILE A 21 2.35 -8.18 7.98
N ARG A 22 2.64 -7.96 9.27
CA ARG A 22 2.12 -8.81 10.36
C ARG A 22 0.58 -8.92 10.40
N PRO A 23 -0.21 -7.84 10.26
CA PRO A 23 -1.67 -7.94 10.22
C PRO A 23 -2.18 -8.83 9.08
N PHE A 24 -1.56 -8.75 7.90
CA PHE A 24 -1.88 -9.61 6.76
C PHE A 24 -1.63 -11.09 7.09
N VAL A 25 -0.47 -11.41 7.67
CA VAL A 25 -0.09 -12.79 8.02
C VAL A 25 -1.03 -13.37 9.09
N ILE A 26 -1.46 -12.56 10.06
CA ILE A 26 -2.44 -12.97 11.07
C ILE A 26 -3.81 -13.19 10.42
N GLY A 27 -4.27 -12.25 9.59
CA GLY A 27 -5.56 -12.32 8.89
C GLY A 27 -5.66 -13.54 7.96
N ARG A 28 -4.59 -13.87 7.24
CA ARG A 28 -4.51 -15.05 6.36
C ARG A 28 -4.87 -16.36 7.07
N LYS A 29 -4.55 -16.50 8.37
CA LYS A 29 -4.92 -17.70 9.13
C LYS A 29 -6.43 -17.86 9.29
N ASN A 30 -7.18 -16.76 9.19
CA ASN A 30 -8.63 -16.71 9.37
C ASN A 30 -9.40 -16.65 8.04
N TRP A 31 -8.72 -16.51 6.90
CA TRP A 31 -9.36 -16.48 5.57
C TRP A 31 -9.55 -17.90 5.05
N LEU A 32 -10.61 -18.55 5.53
CA LEU A 32 -11.04 -19.85 5.02
C LEU A 32 -11.26 -19.77 3.50
N PHE A 33 -10.79 -20.78 2.77
CA PHE A 33 -10.92 -20.90 1.30
C PHE A 33 -10.12 -19.89 0.46
N SER A 34 -9.19 -19.13 1.05
CA SER A 34 -8.22 -18.31 0.31
C SER A 34 -6.91 -19.09 0.07
N ASP A 35 -6.90 -19.98 -0.93
CA ASP A 35 -5.81 -20.94 -1.15
C ASP A 35 -5.08 -20.81 -2.51
N THR A 36 -5.50 -19.90 -3.37
CA THR A 36 -4.90 -19.78 -4.71
C THR A 36 -3.71 -18.81 -4.74
N PRO A 37 -2.65 -19.10 -5.51
CA PRO A 37 -1.54 -18.17 -5.72
C PRO A 37 -2.00 -16.82 -6.30
N LYS A 38 -2.99 -16.84 -7.20
CA LYS A 38 -3.57 -15.61 -7.78
C LYS A 38 -4.24 -14.75 -6.70
N GLY A 39 -5.01 -15.37 -5.80
CA GLY A 39 -5.62 -14.68 -4.66
C GLY A 39 -4.57 -14.07 -3.75
N ALA A 40 -3.52 -14.83 -3.41
CA ALA A 40 -2.41 -14.34 -2.59
C ALA A 40 -1.72 -13.10 -3.20
N THR A 41 -1.44 -13.13 -4.51
CA THR A 41 -0.85 -11.98 -5.22
C THR A 41 -1.79 -10.77 -5.21
N ALA A 42 -3.08 -10.96 -5.49
CA ALA A 42 -4.06 -9.88 -5.49
C ALA A 42 -4.18 -9.23 -4.09
N SER A 43 -4.23 -10.04 -3.03
CA SER A 43 -4.25 -9.51 -1.66
C SER A 43 -2.95 -8.78 -1.32
N ALA A 44 -1.79 -9.29 -1.73
CA ALA A 44 -0.50 -8.61 -1.51
C ALA A 44 -0.46 -7.23 -2.18
N HIS A 45 -0.98 -7.08 -3.40
CA HIS A 45 -1.10 -5.78 -4.07
C HIS A 45 -1.99 -4.82 -3.28
N LEU A 46 -3.19 -5.26 -2.85
CA LEU A 46 -4.11 -4.42 -2.09
C LEU A 46 -3.54 -3.97 -0.76
N TYR A 47 -2.91 -4.88 0.01
CA TYR A 47 -2.26 -4.53 1.26
C TYR A 47 -1.08 -3.59 1.04
N SER A 48 -0.31 -3.77 -0.03
CA SER A 48 0.79 -2.86 -0.37
C SER A 48 0.29 -1.43 -0.64
N LEU A 49 -0.84 -1.29 -1.34
CA LEU A 49 -1.48 0.00 -1.58
C LEU A 49 -1.94 0.65 -0.27
N VAL A 50 -2.58 -0.12 0.63
CA VAL A 50 -3.02 0.35 1.95
C VAL A 50 -1.85 0.82 2.80
N GLU A 51 -0.77 0.04 2.89
CA GLU A 51 0.41 0.41 3.67
C GLU A 51 1.14 1.61 3.05
N THR A 52 1.14 1.74 1.72
CA THR A 52 1.67 2.93 1.03
C THR A 52 0.87 4.18 1.37
N ALA A 53 -0.47 4.10 1.40
CA ALA A 53 -1.32 5.22 1.80
C ALA A 53 -1.01 5.67 3.24
N LYS A 54 -0.94 4.73 4.19
CA LYS A 54 -0.58 5.02 5.59
C LYS A 54 0.80 5.64 5.73
N ALA A 55 1.79 5.12 4.99
CA ALA A 55 3.16 5.63 5.01
C ALA A 55 3.25 7.09 4.52
N ASN A 56 2.29 7.54 3.71
CA ASN A 56 2.19 8.91 3.22
C ASN A 56 1.16 9.75 4.01
N GLY A 57 0.70 9.28 5.17
CA GLY A 57 -0.24 10.01 6.03
C GLY A 57 -1.67 10.07 5.51
N GLN A 58 -2.03 9.26 4.50
CA GLN A 58 -3.38 9.21 3.95
C GLN A 58 -4.23 8.20 4.72
N GLU A 59 -5.51 8.53 4.93
CA GLU A 59 -6.50 7.55 5.37
C GLU A 59 -6.76 6.56 4.20
N PRO A 60 -6.50 5.25 4.36
CA PRO A 60 -6.49 4.32 3.24
C PRO A 60 -7.81 4.22 2.47
N TYR A 61 -8.95 4.27 3.16
CA TYR A 61 -10.26 4.18 2.51
C TYR A 61 -10.55 5.44 1.67
N ALA A 62 -10.28 6.63 2.22
CA ALA A 62 -10.42 7.90 1.51
C ALA A 62 -9.55 7.97 0.26
N TRP A 63 -8.28 7.54 0.36
CA TRP A 63 -7.38 7.53 -0.78
C TRP A 63 -7.78 6.49 -1.83
N LEU A 64 -8.06 5.24 -1.44
CA LEU A 64 -8.49 4.22 -2.41
C LEU A 64 -9.77 4.62 -3.14
N ARG A 65 -10.74 5.20 -2.44
CA ARG A 65 -11.97 5.70 -3.07
C ARG A 65 -11.66 6.82 -4.08
N HIS A 66 -10.86 7.79 -3.68
CA HIS A 66 -10.43 8.89 -4.54
C HIS A 66 -9.75 8.39 -5.82
N VAL A 67 -8.84 7.41 -5.70
CA VAL A 67 -8.14 6.80 -6.83
C VAL A 67 -9.12 6.06 -7.72
N LEU A 68 -9.95 5.15 -7.17
CA LEU A 68 -10.87 4.33 -7.95
C LEU A 68 -11.95 5.15 -8.68
N GLU A 69 -12.36 6.30 -8.13
CA GLU A 69 -13.30 7.22 -8.78
C GLU A 69 -12.68 7.97 -9.97
N ARG A 70 -11.39 8.32 -9.89
CA ARG A 70 -10.70 9.14 -10.91
C ARG A 70 -9.93 8.31 -11.94
N LEU A 71 -9.53 7.10 -11.60
CA LEU A 71 -8.77 6.21 -12.49
C LEU A 71 -9.42 6.02 -13.87
N PRO A 72 -10.76 5.85 -14.00
CA PRO A 72 -11.40 5.71 -15.30
C PRO A 72 -11.32 6.96 -16.19
N THR A 73 -11.06 8.13 -15.59
CA THR A 73 -10.95 9.41 -16.30
C THR A 73 -9.53 9.79 -16.68
N ALA A 74 -8.52 9.06 -16.19
CA ALA A 74 -7.12 9.31 -16.47
C ALA A 74 -6.77 8.96 -17.93
N GLN A 75 -6.10 9.88 -18.62
CA GLN A 75 -5.73 9.74 -20.04
C GLN A 75 -4.21 9.72 -20.25
N GLY A 76 -3.43 10.28 -19.33
CA GLY A 76 -1.99 10.39 -19.44
C GLY A 76 -1.22 10.07 -18.15
N ALA A 77 0.10 9.98 -18.26
CA ALA A 77 1.00 9.70 -17.13
C ALA A 77 0.82 10.71 -15.99
N GLU A 78 0.61 11.99 -16.32
CA GLU A 78 0.39 13.06 -15.33
C GLU A 78 -0.87 12.83 -14.49
N ASP A 79 -1.95 12.30 -15.09
CA ASP A 79 -3.18 11.99 -14.36
C ASP A 79 -2.95 10.87 -13.34
N TYR A 80 -2.17 9.85 -13.71
CA TYR A 80 -1.80 8.77 -12.78
C TYR A 80 -0.87 9.25 -11.68
N GLU A 81 0.07 10.15 -11.99
CA GLU A 81 0.95 10.75 -11.00
C GLU A 81 0.18 11.59 -9.98
N ALA A 82 -0.83 12.34 -10.42
CA ALA A 82 -1.68 13.11 -9.52
C ALA A 82 -2.45 12.25 -8.50
N LEU A 83 -2.71 10.98 -8.83
CA LEU A 83 -3.39 10.02 -7.95
C LEU A 83 -2.46 9.34 -6.93
N LEU A 84 -1.15 9.58 -6.99
CA LEU A 84 -0.19 9.02 -6.05
C LEU A 84 -0.42 9.59 -4.64
N PRO A 85 -0.19 8.80 -3.58
CA PRO A 85 -0.60 9.17 -2.22
C PRO A 85 0.17 10.35 -1.63
N TRP A 86 1.34 10.71 -2.18
CA TRP A 86 2.09 11.92 -1.83
C TRP A 86 1.66 13.18 -2.60
N ASN A 87 0.86 13.02 -3.66
CA ASN A 87 0.32 14.13 -4.46
C ASN A 87 -1.15 14.44 -4.12
N CYS A 88 -1.82 13.55 -3.37
CA CYS A 88 -3.18 13.77 -2.90
C CYS A 88 -3.20 14.54 -1.56
N THR A 89 -4.08 15.53 -1.44
CA THR A 89 -4.39 16.19 -0.15
C THR A 89 -5.82 15.84 0.26
N LEU A 90 -5.98 14.68 0.90
CA LEU A 90 -7.28 14.22 1.35
C LEU A 90 -7.42 14.52 2.83
N THR A 91 -8.25 15.50 3.16
CA THR A 91 -8.65 15.75 4.55
C THR A 91 -9.40 14.52 5.06
N ALA A 92 -8.94 13.93 6.16
CA ALA A 92 -9.70 12.90 6.85
C ALA A 92 -11.07 13.47 7.21
N ALA A 93 -12.15 12.82 6.76
CA ALA A 93 -13.48 13.14 7.26
C ALA A 93 -13.49 12.83 8.77
N LEU A 94 -13.75 13.87 9.58
CA LEU A 94 -13.87 13.79 11.04
C LEU A 94 -14.98 12.82 11.45
#